data_AF-A0A7W0BZB9-F1
#
_entry.id   AF-A0A7W0BZB9-F1
#
_cell.length_a   1.000
_cell.length_b   1.000
_cell.length_c   1.000
_cell.angle_alpha   90.00
_cell.angle_beta   90.00
_cell.angle_gamma   90.00
#
_symmetry.space_group_name_H-M   'P 1'
#
loop_
_entity.id
_entity.type
_entity.pdbx_description
1 polymer ?
#
loop_
_entity_poly.entity_id
_entity_poly.type
_entity_poly.pdbx_seq_one_letter_code
_entity_poly.pdbx_strand_id
1 'polypeptide(L)'
;MERHLTYIDIVNICKKINEKYLPTDEPFIEKVDELFAQYDEEPPLLFLLRAFQELLQLVDEQIHDIEQKVNIRPTCAKGCAHCCYFPIIITKLEARLIQTYIDRLPAKEREEIQAHLRTYFQQQKEALDVVYAIDFMEDARFKEKYIAKQVPCPFLDVRTNTCRIYEVRPIPCRTYLNYASPAVCAKSHMPDEPFSYEFFYHYYMQSLQEIVEEWSDEEEAFPFRYPDDLFHLDYLPRLLQEE
;
A
#
# COMPACT_ATOMS: atom_id res chain seq x y z
N MET A 1 7.49 21.84 22.51
CA MET A 1 7.18 20.44 22.87
C MET A 1 6.02 20.04 21.97
N GLU A 2 6.27 19.26 20.92
CA GLU A 2 5.19 18.81 20.03
C GLU A 2 4.20 18.00 20.85
N ARG A 3 2.94 18.44 20.86
CA ARG A 3 1.88 17.80 21.62
C ARG A 3 1.33 16.67 20.76
N HIS A 4 1.74 15.43 21.03
CA HIS A 4 1.17 14.26 20.39
C HIS A 4 -0.30 14.07 20.78
N LEU A 5 -1.09 13.49 19.88
CA LEU A 5 -2.49 13.16 20.14
C LEU A 5 -2.60 11.97 21.11
N THR A 6 -3.55 12.06 22.03
CA THR A 6 -3.94 10.92 22.87
C THR A 6 -4.92 10.02 22.12
N TYR A 7 -5.16 8.80 22.63
CA TYR A 7 -6.20 7.91 22.09
C TYR A 7 -7.56 8.61 21.97
N ILE A 8 -7.96 9.36 22.99
CA ILE A 8 -9.25 10.06 23.02
C ILE A 8 -9.30 11.14 21.94
N ASP A 9 -8.19 11.86 21.70
CA ASP A 9 -8.10 12.84 20.62
C ASP A 9 -8.28 12.16 19.26
N ILE A 10 -7.60 11.04 19.03
CA ILE A 10 -7.70 10.25 17.79
C ILE A 10 -9.14 9.78 17.57
N VAL A 11 -9.80 9.21 18.59
CA VAL A 11 -11.20 8.77 18.50
C VAL A 11 -12.14 9.93 18.13
N ASN A 12 -11.94 11.11 18.71
CA ASN A 12 -12.77 12.29 18.40
C ASN A 12 -12.54 12.80 16.98
N ILE A 13 -11.29 12.72 16.49
CA ILE A 13 -10.96 13.06 15.10
C ILE A 13 -11.59 12.05 14.14
N CYS A 14 -11.52 10.74 14.41
CA CYS A 14 -12.18 9.71 13.61
C CYS A 14 -13.68 10.00 13.48
N LYS A 15 -14.36 10.34 14.58
CA LYS A 15 -15.78 10.73 14.56
C LYS A 15 -16.03 11.95 13.68
N LYS A 16 -15.20 12.99 13.82
CA LYS A 16 -15.30 14.21 13.00
C LYS A 16 -15.11 13.90 11.50
N ILE A 17 -14.17 13.03 11.15
CA ILE A 17 -13.97 12.59 9.75
C ILE A 17 -15.21 11.85 9.26
N ASN A 18 -15.66 10.84 10.01
CA ASN A 18 -16.82 10.02 9.65
C ASN A 18 -18.12 10.84 9.50
N GLU A 19 -18.29 11.91 10.28
CA GLU A 19 -19.50 12.74 10.23
C GLU A 19 -19.47 13.83 9.15
N LYS A 20 -18.30 14.35 8.77
CA LYS A 20 -18.19 15.61 8.00
C LYS A 20 -17.21 15.61 6.84
N TYR A 21 -16.27 14.67 6.82
CA TYR A 21 -15.15 14.66 5.88
C TYR A 21 -14.90 13.28 5.27
N LEU A 22 -15.92 12.40 5.27
CA LEU A 22 -15.86 11.21 4.45
C LEU A 22 -15.73 11.67 2.99
N PRO A 23 -14.72 11.18 2.27
CA PRO A 23 -14.54 11.50 0.87
C PRO A 23 -15.66 10.87 0.03
N THR A 24 -15.86 11.44 -1.16
CA THR A 24 -16.67 10.86 -2.23
C THR A 24 -15.77 10.07 -3.19
N ASP A 25 -16.38 9.30 -4.08
CA ASP A 25 -15.75 8.65 -5.22
C ASP A 25 -15.41 9.63 -6.36
N GLU A 26 -16.05 10.80 -6.40
CA GLU A 26 -15.90 11.83 -7.43
C GLU A 26 -14.43 12.13 -7.83
N PRO A 27 -13.46 12.38 -6.91
CA PRO A 27 -12.08 12.63 -7.31
C PRO A 27 -11.41 11.45 -8.03
N PHE A 28 -11.84 10.22 -7.73
CA PHE A 28 -11.32 9.00 -8.34
C PHE A 28 -11.92 8.80 -9.73
N ILE A 29 -13.22 9.09 -9.91
CA ILE A 29 -13.89 9.08 -11.22
C ILE A 29 -13.24 10.13 -12.14
N GLU A 30 -13.09 11.37 -11.66
CA GLU A 30 -12.43 12.43 -12.42
C GLU A 30 -11.00 12.05 -12.81
N LYS A 31 -10.26 11.38 -11.92
CA LYS A 31 -8.91 10.91 -12.23
C LYS A 31 -8.88 9.84 -13.33
N VAL A 32 -9.83 8.91 -13.34
CA VAL A 32 -9.94 7.90 -14.41
C VAL A 32 -10.22 8.59 -15.75
N ASP A 33 -11.19 9.52 -15.79
CA ASP A 33 -11.51 10.31 -16.97
C ASP A 33 -10.28 11.10 -17.48
N GLU A 34 -9.55 11.76 -16.58
CA GLU A 34 -8.33 12.50 -16.90
C GLU A 34 -7.24 11.58 -17.49
N LEU A 35 -7.04 10.40 -16.92
CA LEU A 35 -6.05 9.43 -17.39
C LEU A 35 -6.35 9.03 -18.83
N PHE A 36 -7.59 8.64 -19.14
CA PHE A 36 -8.00 8.27 -20.49
C PHE A 36 -7.98 9.45 -21.48
N ALA A 37 -8.35 10.65 -21.04
CA ALA A 37 -8.24 11.85 -21.88
C ALA A 37 -6.78 12.19 -22.27
N GLN A 38 -5.80 11.75 -21.46
CA GLN A 38 -4.36 11.91 -21.69
C GLN A 38 -3.70 10.65 -22.26
N TYR A 39 -4.48 9.67 -22.74
CA TYR A 39 -3.93 8.50 -23.41
C TYR A 39 -3.34 8.89 -24.77
N ASP A 40 -2.09 8.49 -25.01
CA ASP A 40 -1.32 8.85 -26.22
C ASP A 40 -0.68 7.60 -26.85
N GLU A 41 -1.52 6.61 -27.18
CA GLU A 41 -1.14 5.33 -27.83
C GLU A 41 0.03 4.58 -27.15
N GLU A 42 0.26 4.85 -25.86
CA GLU A 42 1.32 4.18 -25.12
C GLU A 42 0.96 2.71 -24.87
N PRO A 43 1.96 1.80 -24.75
CA PRO A 43 1.67 0.40 -24.51
C PRO A 43 0.82 0.22 -23.25
N PRO A 44 -0.19 -0.68 -23.25
CA PRO A 44 -1.10 -0.87 -22.13
C PRO A 44 -0.38 -0.94 -20.77
N LEU A 45 0.58 -1.83 -20.62
CA LEU A 45 1.35 -1.97 -19.38
C LEU A 45 1.91 -0.64 -18.82
N LEU A 46 2.29 0.31 -19.69
CA LEU A 46 2.85 1.59 -19.27
C LEU A 46 1.77 2.55 -18.77
N PHE A 47 0.63 2.64 -19.46
CA PHE A 47 -0.46 3.46 -18.95
C PHE A 47 -1.05 2.86 -17.67
N LEU A 48 -1.13 1.53 -17.55
CA LEU A 48 -1.55 0.91 -16.28
C LEU A 48 -0.61 1.24 -15.13
N LEU A 49 0.70 1.20 -15.38
CA LEU A 49 1.69 1.61 -14.38
C LEU A 49 1.53 3.08 -14.00
N ARG A 50 1.35 3.97 -14.98
CA ARG A 50 1.09 5.41 -14.76
C ARG A 50 -0.17 5.61 -13.92
N ALA A 51 -1.28 5.00 -14.33
CA ALA A 51 -2.56 5.04 -13.63
C ALA A 51 -2.43 4.57 -12.18
N PHE A 52 -1.75 3.44 -11.95
CA PHE A 52 -1.47 2.95 -10.60
C PHE A 52 -0.69 3.95 -9.74
N GLN A 53 0.35 4.59 -10.30
CA GLN A 53 1.10 5.62 -9.58
C GLN A 53 0.24 6.85 -9.27
N GLU A 54 -0.55 7.32 -10.23
CA GLU A 54 -1.42 8.49 -10.06
C GLU A 54 -2.57 8.23 -9.08
N LEU A 55 -3.18 7.04 -9.09
CA LEU A 55 -4.20 6.66 -8.11
C LEU A 55 -3.62 6.56 -6.71
N LEU A 56 -2.40 6.02 -6.56
CA LEU A 56 -1.70 6.01 -5.28
C LEU A 56 -1.36 7.43 -4.79
N GLN A 57 -0.99 8.33 -5.69
CA GLN A 57 -0.76 9.74 -5.36
C GLN A 57 -2.06 10.44 -4.97
N LEU A 58 -3.17 10.18 -5.68
CA LEU A 58 -4.48 10.73 -5.35
C LEU A 58 -4.91 10.31 -3.93
N VAL A 59 -4.66 9.05 -3.54
CA VAL A 59 -4.90 8.62 -2.15
C VAL A 59 -4.11 9.48 -1.14
N ASP A 60 -2.83 9.75 -1.40
CA ASP A 60 -2.03 10.62 -0.53
C ASP A 60 -2.61 12.05 -0.44
N GLU A 61 -3.04 12.61 -1.58
CA GLU A 61 -3.64 13.95 -1.68
C GLU A 61 -4.96 14.03 -0.91
N GLN A 62 -5.85 13.04 -1.09
CA GLN A 62 -7.13 12.99 -0.40
C GLN A 62 -6.95 12.80 1.12
N ILE A 63 -5.98 11.99 1.55
CA ILE A 63 -5.60 11.89 2.97
C ILE A 63 -5.12 13.25 3.48
N HIS A 64 -4.21 13.90 2.76
CA HIS A 64 -3.67 15.21 3.15
C HIS A 64 -4.77 16.27 3.31
N ASP A 65 -5.74 16.30 2.41
CA ASP A 65 -6.90 17.19 2.49
C ASP A 65 -7.75 16.94 3.73
N ILE A 66 -8.00 15.68 4.07
CA ILE A 66 -8.71 15.33 5.30
C ILE A 66 -7.90 15.78 6.51
N GLU A 67 -6.59 15.52 6.53
CA GLU A 67 -5.68 15.94 7.61
C GLU A 67 -5.70 17.45 7.82
N GLN A 68 -5.72 18.26 6.75
CA GLN A 68 -5.84 19.71 6.85
C GLN A 68 -7.21 20.12 7.45
N LYS A 69 -8.31 19.51 7.00
CA LYS A 69 -9.68 19.80 7.47
C LYS A 69 -9.86 19.49 8.97
N VAL A 70 -9.14 18.51 9.48
CA VAL A 70 -9.18 18.14 10.92
C VAL A 70 -7.98 18.62 11.73
N ASN A 71 -7.03 19.31 11.09
CA ASN A 71 -5.82 19.90 11.68
C ASN A 71 -4.97 18.87 12.44
N ILE A 72 -4.62 17.78 11.76
CA ILE A 72 -3.69 16.74 12.25
C ILE A 72 -2.53 16.57 11.29
N ARG A 73 -1.46 15.92 11.76
CA ARG A 73 -0.33 15.49 10.93
C ARG A 73 0.22 14.18 11.45
N PRO A 74 0.65 13.28 10.55
CA PRO A 74 1.20 11.99 10.97
C PRO A 74 2.54 12.22 11.68
N THR A 75 2.80 11.39 12.68
CA THR A 75 4.10 11.35 13.38
C THR A 75 5.12 10.48 12.65
N CYS A 76 4.68 9.75 11.63
CA CYS A 76 5.54 8.98 10.75
C CYS A 76 6.51 9.92 10.01
N ALA A 77 7.79 9.57 10.03
CA ALA A 77 8.84 10.29 9.30
C ALA A 77 9.77 9.27 8.64
N LYS A 78 10.58 9.74 7.68
CA LYS A 78 11.65 8.93 7.07
C LYS A 78 12.53 8.34 8.18
N GLY A 79 12.73 7.01 8.15
CA GLY A 79 13.42 6.28 9.21
C GLY A 79 12.50 5.62 10.25
N CYS A 80 11.18 5.80 10.16
CA CYS A 80 10.20 5.01 10.88
C CYS A 80 9.81 3.76 10.06
N ALA A 81 9.86 2.57 10.67
CA ALA A 81 9.58 1.30 9.99
C ALA A 81 8.64 0.35 10.77
N HIS A 82 7.93 0.85 11.78
CA HIS A 82 7.07 -0.02 12.62
C HIS A 82 5.93 -0.66 11.81
N CYS A 83 5.30 0.10 10.90
CA CYS A 83 4.26 -0.43 10.02
C CYS A 83 4.82 -1.45 9.00
N CYS A 84 6.13 -1.44 8.72
CA CYS A 84 6.76 -2.36 7.78
C CYS A 84 6.84 -3.81 8.29
N TYR A 85 6.34 -4.10 9.50
CA TYR A 85 6.23 -5.45 10.06
C TYR A 85 4.77 -5.94 10.13
N PHE A 86 3.81 -5.13 9.66
CA PHE A 86 2.42 -5.55 9.51
C PHE A 86 2.24 -6.38 8.22
N PRO A 87 1.22 -7.24 8.16
CA PRO A 87 0.87 -7.93 6.93
C PRO A 87 0.41 -6.90 5.89
N ILE A 88 1.04 -6.92 4.72
CA ILE A 88 0.65 -6.12 3.56
C ILE A 88 -0.08 -7.08 2.63
N ILE A 89 -1.40 -6.93 2.52
CA ILE A 89 -2.24 -7.70 1.59
C ILE A 89 -2.48 -6.83 0.37
N ILE A 90 -2.16 -7.35 -0.81
CA ILE A 90 -2.32 -6.65 -2.08
C ILE A 90 -2.86 -7.61 -3.13
N THR A 91 -3.30 -7.07 -4.25
CA THR A 91 -3.70 -7.84 -5.43
C THR A 91 -2.47 -8.31 -6.21
N LYS A 92 -2.65 -9.38 -6.99
CA LYS A 92 -1.63 -9.85 -7.93
C LYS A 92 -1.30 -8.80 -9.00
N LEU A 93 -2.29 -8.03 -9.44
CA LEU A 93 -2.11 -6.87 -10.31
C LEU A 93 -1.16 -5.85 -9.69
N GLU A 94 -1.40 -5.42 -8.45
CA GLU A 94 -0.50 -4.49 -7.74
C GLU A 94 0.92 -5.06 -7.64
N ALA A 95 1.07 -6.35 -7.34
CA ALA A 95 2.39 -7.00 -7.23
C ALA A 95 3.17 -6.91 -8.55
N ARG A 96 2.50 -7.18 -9.67
CA ARG A 96 3.10 -7.05 -11.01
C ARG A 96 3.40 -5.60 -11.39
N LEU A 97 2.57 -4.64 -11.00
CA LEU A 97 2.82 -3.22 -11.27
C LEU A 97 4.03 -2.71 -10.46
N ILE A 98 4.20 -3.20 -9.22
CA ILE A 98 5.42 -2.96 -8.42
C ILE A 98 6.65 -3.57 -9.12
N GLN A 99 6.55 -4.79 -9.63
CA GLN A 99 7.66 -5.44 -10.35
C GLN A 99 8.00 -4.68 -11.65
N THR A 100 6.98 -4.26 -12.40
CA THR A 100 7.11 -3.44 -13.61
C THR A 100 7.80 -2.10 -13.31
N TYR A 101 7.43 -1.46 -12.20
CA TYR A 101 8.12 -0.25 -11.72
C TYR A 101 9.60 -0.53 -11.47
N ILE A 102 9.94 -1.60 -10.74
CA ILE A 102 11.32 -1.97 -10.42
C ILE A 102 12.13 -2.22 -11.70
N ASP A 103 11.55 -2.92 -12.68
CA ASP A 103 12.25 -3.27 -13.92
C ASP A 103 12.57 -2.07 -14.81
N ARG A 104 11.82 -0.97 -14.62
CA ARG A 104 12.01 0.32 -15.31
C ARG A 104 12.95 1.28 -14.59
N LEU A 105 13.37 0.96 -13.36
CA LEU A 105 14.37 1.78 -12.65
C LEU A 105 15.73 1.76 -13.37
N PRO A 106 16.59 2.77 -13.13
CA PRO A 106 17.97 2.73 -13.59
C PRO A 106 18.65 1.41 -13.19
N ALA A 107 19.47 0.85 -14.09
CA ALA A 107 20.02 -0.51 -13.94
C ALA A 107 20.64 -0.78 -12.56
N LYS A 108 21.37 0.21 -12.03
CA LYS A 108 21.96 0.14 -10.68
C LYS A 108 20.91 -0.01 -9.58
N GLU A 109 19.87 0.83 -9.59
CA GLU A 109 18.81 0.80 -8.57
C GLU A 109 18.00 -0.49 -8.65
N ARG A 110 17.66 -0.93 -9.86
CA ARG A 110 17.00 -2.21 -10.11
C ARG A 110 17.83 -3.39 -9.57
N GLU A 111 19.12 -3.44 -9.89
CA GLU A 111 20.02 -4.50 -9.42
C GLU A 111 20.15 -4.53 -7.89
N GLU A 112 20.21 -3.36 -7.25
CA GLU A 112 20.25 -3.24 -5.79
C GLU A 112 18.97 -3.78 -5.14
N ILE A 113 17.79 -3.45 -5.69
CA ILE A 113 16.51 -3.96 -5.19
C ILE A 113 16.41 -5.47 -5.40
N GLN A 114 16.74 -5.97 -6.59
CA GLN A 114 16.69 -7.40 -6.87
C GLN A 114 17.68 -8.19 -5.98
N ALA A 115 18.88 -7.66 -5.72
CA ALA A 115 19.83 -8.27 -4.78
C ALA A 115 19.31 -8.28 -3.34
N HIS A 116 18.65 -7.20 -2.93
CA HIS A 116 17.98 -7.11 -1.63
C HIS A 116 16.88 -8.17 -1.50
N LEU A 117 15.99 -8.29 -2.49
CA LEU A 117 14.91 -9.29 -2.50
C LEU A 117 15.44 -10.72 -2.46
N ARG A 118 16.46 -11.05 -3.27
CA ARG A 118 17.10 -12.38 -3.22
C ARG A 118 17.62 -12.71 -1.82
N THR A 119 18.29 -11.75 -1.19
CA THR A 119 18.81 -11.90 0.18
C THR A 119 17.68 -12.04 1.20
N TYR A 120 16.64 -11.22 1.08
CA TYR A 120 15.45 -11.26 1.93
C TYR A 120 14.78 -12.63 1.91
N PHE A 121 14.45 -13.17 0.72
CA PHE A 121 13.76 -14.45 0.60
C PHE A 121 14.61 -15.63 1.09
N GLN A 122 15.94 -15.55 0.96
CA GLN A 122 16.84 -16.54 1.54
C GLN A 122 16.84 -16.48 3.08
N GLN A 123 16.88 -15.29 3.65
CA GLN A 123 16.97 -15.09 5.11
C GLN A 123 15.64 -15.34 5.82
N GLN A 124 14.53 -14.99 5.20
CA GLN A 124 13.20 -15.03 5.82
C GLN A 124 12.42 -16.32 5.52
N LYS A 125 12.99 -17.28 4.78
CA LYS A 125 12.30 -18.48 4.30
C LYS A 125 11.44 -19.18 5.37
N GLU A 126 12.03 -19.55 6.50
CA GLU A 126 11.30 -20.27 7.57
C GLU A 126 10.21 -19.40 8.20
N ALA A 127 10.45 -18.09 8.34
CA ALA A 127 9.48 -17.18 8.91
C ALA A 127 8.32 -16.90 7.94
N LEU A 128 8.62 -16.85 6.63
CA LEU A 128 7.64 -16.74 5.54
C LEU A 128 6.71 -17.95 5.50
N ASP A 129 7.24 -19.18 5.59
CA ASP A 129 6.43 -20.40 5.66
C ASP A 129 5.40 -20.34 6.81
N VAL A 130 5.79 -19.76 7.95
CA VAL A 130 4.90 -19.59 9.10
C VAL A 130 3.84 -18.51 8.87
N VAL A 131 4.20 -17.35 8.30
CA VAL A 131 3.20 -16.28 8.07
C VAL A 131 2.26 -16.62 6.92
N TYR A 132 2.71 -17.36 5.92
CA TYR A 132 1.88 -17.86 4.82
C TYR A 132 0.79 -18.85 5.25
N ALA A 133 0.97 -19.51 6.40
CA ALA A 133 -0.03 -20.38 6.98
C ALA A 133 -1.13 -19.62 7.76
N ILE A 134 -0.99 -18.30 7.94
CA ILE A 134 -1.99 -17.48 8.62
C ILE A 134 -3.05 -17.07 7.59
N ASP A 135 -4.28 -17.53 7.79
CA ASP A 135 -5.43 -17.16 6.96
C ASP A 135 -5.87 -15.72 7.26
N PHE A 136 -5.60 -14.78 6.36
CA PHE A 136 -5.97 -13.37 6.56
C PHE A 136 -7.45 -13.07 6.29
N MET A 137 -8.21 -14.01 5.70
CA MET A 137 -9.63 -13.83 5.42
C MET A 137 -10.50 -14.27 6.59
N GLU A 138 -10.16 -15.41 7.21
CA GLU A 138 -10.99 -16.01 8.26
C GLU A 138 -10.48 -15.74 9.69
N ASP A 139 -9.20 -15.45 9.88
CA ASP A 139 -8.63 -15.24 11.21
C ASP A 139 -8.66 -13.77 11.62
N ALA A 140 -9.62 -13.38 12.46
CA ALA A 140 -9.72 -12.02 12.98
C ALA A 140 -8.43 -11.50 13.70
N ARG A 141 -7.55 -12.41 14.14
CA ARG A 141 -6.27 -12.08 14.80
C ARG A 141 -5.06 -12.21 13.87
N PHE A 142 -5.25 -12.32 12.55
CA PHE A 142 -4.15 -12.53 11.61
C PHE A 142 -3.08 -11.44 11.71
N LYS A 143 -3.48 -10.16 11.85
CA LYS A 143 -2.55 -9.03 12.00
C LYS A 143 -1.64 -9.20 13.23
N GLU A 144 -2.20 -9.65 14.36
CA GLU A 144 -1.45 -9.89 15.61
C GLU A 144 -0.49 -11.07 15.47
N LYS A 145 -0.97 -12.16 14.86
CA LYS A 145 -0.17 -13.37 14.63
C LYS A 145 0.98 -13.11 13.67
N TYR A 146 0.74 -12.32 12.61
CA TYR A 146 1.75 -11.95 11.63
C TYR A 146 2.83 -11.09 12.27
N ILE A 147 2.44 -9.98 12.92
CA ILE A 147 3.42 -9.05 13.49
C ILE A 147 4.25 -9.69 14.61
N ALA A 148 3.70 -10.65 15.36
CA ALA A 148 4.45 -11.40 16.37
C ALA A 148 5.63 -12.19 15.79
N LYS A 149 5.67 -12.45 14.48
CA LYS A 149 6.80 -13.09 13.80
C LYS A 149 7.93 -12.12 13.44
N GLN A 150 7.66 -10.81 13.52
CA GLN A 150 8.63 -9.75 13.21
C GLN A 150 9.31 -9.94 11.85
N VAL A 151 8.55 -10.44 10.86
CA VAL A 151 9.00 -10.54 9.47
C VAL A 151 8.92 -9.15 8.85
N PRO A 152 10.04 -8.54 8.44
CA PRO A 152 10.01 -7.23 7.80
C PRO A 152 9.37 -7.31 6.41
N CYS A 153 8.88 -6.19 5.90
CA CYS A 153 8.48 -6.06 4.51
C CYS A 153 9.68 -6.36 3.58
N PRO A 154 9.48 -7.06 2.44
CA PRO A 154 10.53 -7.37 1.47
C PRO A 154 11.26 -6.15 0.90
N PHE A 155 10.69 -4.95 1.00
CA PHE A 155 11.29 -3.71 0.52
C PHE A 155 11.87 -2.82 1.62
N LEU A 156 11.89 -3.27 2.87
CA LEU A 156 12.46 -2.52 3.99
C LEU A 156 13.99 -2.67 4.01
N ASP A 157 14.71 -1.56 3.86
CA ASP A 157 16.09 -1.50 4.32
C ASP A 157 16.12 -1.39 5.84
N VAL A 158 16.36 -2.52 6.52
CA VAL A 158 16.40 -2.62 7.98
C VAL A 158 17.55 -1.82 8.63
N ARG A 159 18.57 -1.42 7.86
CA ARG A 159 19.70 -0.63 8.39
C ARG A 159 19.36 0.84 8.47
N THR A 160 18.62 1.35 7.48
CA THR A 160 18.26 2.77 7.36
C THR A 160 16.81 3.03 7.74
N ASN A 161 15.99 1.99 7.92
CA ASN A 161 14.54 2.06 8.10
C ASN A 161 13.85 2.84 6.98
N THR A 162 14.25 2.56 5.73
CA THR A 162 13.67 3.21 4.54
C THR A 162 13.11 2.18 3.58
N CYS A 163 11.98 2.51 2.95
CA CYS A 163 11.38 1.70 1.89
C CYS A 163 12.14 1.89 0.58
N ARG A 164 12.46 0.79 -0.11
CA ARG A 164 13.15 0.78 -1.41
C ARG A 164 12.24 1.10 -2.60
N ILE A 165 10.92 1.06 -2.39
CA ILE A 165 9.90 1.35 -3.41
C ILE A 165 8.92 2.43 -2.93
N TYR A 166 9.42 3.45 -2.21
CA TYR A 166 8.57 4.40 -1.48
C TYR A 166 7.45 5.02 -2.34
N GLU A 167 7.75 5.31 -3.61
CA GLU A 167 6.85 5.91 -4.61
C GLU A 167 5.70 5.00 -5.04
N VAL A 168 5.89 3.67 -5.00
CA VAL A 168 4.87 2.68 -5.34
C VAL A 168 4.47 1.82 -4.14
N ARG A 169 4.57 2.40 -2.93
CA ARG A 169 4.04 1.75 -1.72
C ARG A 169 2.57 1.43 -1.94
N PRO A 170 2.16 0.16 -1.73
CA PRO A 170 0.77 -0.23 -1.93
C PRO A 170 -0.19 0.51 -1.01
N ILE A 171 -1.47 0.50 -1.36
CA ILE A 171 -2.51 1.20 -0.59
C ILE A 171 -2.58 0.83 0.91
N PRO A 172 -2.31 -0.42 1.38
CA PRO A 172 -2.15 -0.69 2.82
C PRO A 172 -1.11 0.17 3.52
N CYS A 173 0.00 0.47 2.84
CA CYS A 173 1.11 1.22 3.41
C CYS A 173 0.82 2.73 3.48
N ARG A 174 -0.13 3.22 2.67
CA ARG A 174 -0.49 4.65 2.58
C ARG A 174 -1.59 5.02 3.56
N THR A 175 -2.57 4.13 3.70
CA THR A 175 -3.76 4.35 4.51
C THR A 175 -3.52 4.12 6.00
N TYR A 176 -2.49 3.35 6.37
CA TYR A 176 -2.12 3.09 7.77
C TYR A 176 -1.14 4.13 8.32
N LEU A 177 -1.63 5.04 9.17
CA LEU A 177 -0.86 6.18 9.69
C LEU A 177 -0.95 6.26 11.23
N ASN A 178 0.12 6.77 11.85
CA ASN A 178 0.16 7.02 13.29
C ASN A 178 0.16 8.52 13.59
N TYR A 179 -0.82 8.96 14.40
CA TYR A 179 -0.91 10.34 14.90
C TYR A 179 -0.58 10.46 16.41
N ALA A 180 -0.44 9.33 17.10
CA ALA A 180 -0.02 9.28 18.49
C ALA A 180 1.51 9.40 18.61
N SER A 181 2.04 9.44 19.83
CA SER A 181 3.50 9.47 20.03
C SER A 181 4.19 8.27 19.36
N PRO A 182 5.33 8.46 18.65
CA PRO A 182 6.08 7.35 18.07
C PRO A 182 6.48 6.27 19.08
N ALA A 183 6.58 6.61 20.36
CA ALA A 183 6.87 5.67 21.44
C ALA A 183 5.79 4.59 21.61
N VAL A 184 4.58 4.83 21.13
CA VAL A 184 3.46 3.87 21.17
C VAL A 184 3.77 2.68 20.26
N CYS A 185 4.18 2.94 19.02
CA CYS A 185 4.58 1.90 18.06
C CYS A 185 5.84 1.12 18.50
N ALA A 186 6.73 1.75 19.27
CA ALA A 186 7.93 1.09 19.79
C ALA A 186 7.66 0.16 20.99
N LYS A 187 6.56 0.40 21.73
CA LYS A 187 6.22 -0.34 22.96
C LYS A 187 5.19 -1.45 22.73
N SER A 188 4.29 -1.26 21.77
CA SER A 188 3.33 -2.27 21.35
C SER A 188 3.47 -2.52 19.87
N HIS A 189 3.58 -3.78 19.49
CA HIS A 189 3.59 -4.19 18.08
C HIS A 189 2.30 -3.76 17.38
N MET A 190 1.16 -3.84 18.08
CA MET A 190 -0.13 -3.36 17.60
C MET A 190 -0.70 -2.39 18.63
N PRO A 191 -0.66 -1.07 18.39
CA PRO A 191 -1.30 -0.14 19.29
C PRO A 191 -2.83 -0.25 19.19
N ASP A 192 -3.54 0.23 20.21
CA ASP A 192 -5.02 0.34 20.19
C ASP A 192 -5.47 1.62 19.47
N GLU A 193 -4.51 2.51 19.16
CA GLU A 193 -4.70 3.82 18.57
C GLU A 193 -4.34 4.00 17.08
N PRO A 194 -4.15 2.96 16.23
CA PRO A 194 -3.78 3.17 14.84
C PRO A 194 -4.96 3.76 14.08
N PHE A 195 -4.66 4.77 13.26
CA PHE A 195 -5.65 5.39 12.38
C PHE A 195 -5.47 4.79 10.98
N SER A 196 -6.56 4.35 10.37
CA SER A 196 -6.56 3.82 9.01
C SER A 196 -7.58 4.53 8.15
N TYR A 197 -7.15 4.99 6.97
CA TYR A 197 -8.02 5.48 5.90
C TYR A 197 -8.48 4.34 4.97
N GLU A 198 -8.82 3.19 5.55
CA GLU A 198 -9.18 1.96 4.83
C GLU A 198 -10.34 2.17 3.83
N PHE A 199 -11.21 3.16 4.03
CA PHE A 199 -12.28 3.49 3.07
C PHE A 199 -11.79 3.88 1.68
N PHE A 200 -10.55 4.39 1.52
CA PHE A 200 -9.99 4.69 0.19
C PHE A 200 -9.70 3.45 -0.64
N TYR A 201 -9.59 2.25 -0.03
CA TYR A 201 -9.42 1.01 -0.80
C TYR A 201 -10.54 0.80 -1.79
N HIS A 202 -11.77 1.11 -1.40
CA HIS A 202 -12.92 0.90 -2.27
C HIS A 202 -12.80 1.73 -3.55
N TYR A 203 -12.59 3.04 -3.41
CA TYR A 203 -12.48 3.95 -4.56
C TYR A 203 -11.26 3.63 -5.43
N TYR A 204 -10.12 3.36 -4.79
CA TYR A 204 -8.90 2.95 -5.49
C TYR A 204 -9.10 1.67 -6.31
N MET A 205 -9.71 0.63 -5.72
CA MET A 205 -9.95 -0.63 -6.40
C MET A 205 -10.99 -0.50 -7.52
N GLN A 206 -12.02 0.33 -7.33
CA GLN A 206 -13.00 0.64 -8.37
C GLN A 206 -12.34 1.32 -9.57
N SER A 207 -11.47 2.32 -9.34
CA SER A 207 -10.73 2.96 -10.43
C SER A 207 -9.81 1.99 -11.16
N LEU A 208 -9.08 1.14 -10.43
CA LEU A 208 -8.26 0.11 -11.07
C LEU A 208 -9.10 -0.87 -11.88
N GLN A 209 -10.26 -1.28 -11.37
CA GLN A 209 -11.18 -2.16 -12.07
C GLN A 209 -11.65 -1.54 -13.39
N GLU A 210 -12.15 -0.30 -13.34
CA GLU A 210 -12.62 0.42 -14.53
C GLU A 210 -11.52 0.55 -15.59
N ILE A 211 -10.30 0.89 -15.17
CA ILE A 211 -9.17 1.01 -16.09
C ILE A 211 -8.80 -0.34 -16.72
N VAL A 212 -8.76 -1.41 -15.93
CA VAL A 212 -8.41 -2.75 -16.41
C VAL A 212 -9.50 -3.31 -17.31
N GLU A 213 -10.77 -3.07 -17.00
CA GLU A 213 -11.93 -3.53 -17.78
C GLU A 213 -11.90 -2.98 -19.20
N GLU A 214 -11.58 -1.69 -19.37
CA GLU A 214 -11.50 -1.03 -20.69
C GLU A 214 -10.52 -1.75 -21.63
N TRP A 215 -9.48 -2.38 -21.09
CA TRP A 215 -8.45 -3.05 -21.88
C TRP A 215 -8.50 -4.57 -21.83
N SER A 216 -9.44 -5.14 -21.07
CA SER A 216 -9.55 -6.58 -20.90
C SER A 216 -9.89 -7.32 -22.21
N ASP A 217 -10.48 -6.62 -23.18
CA ASP A 217 -10.80 -7.13 -24.51
C ASP A 217 -9.60 -7.11 -25.49
N GLU A 218 -8.48 -6.46 -25.14
CA GLU A 218 -7.27 -6.34 -25.98
C GLU A 218 -6.24 -7.43 -25.63
N GLU A 219 -6.62 -8.70 -25.84
CA GLU A 219 -5.85 -9.90 -25.43
C GLU A 219 -4.38 -9.96 -25.92
N GLU A 220 -4.05 -9.35 -27.06
CA GLU A 220 -2.68 -9.39 -27.61
C GLU A 220 -1.71 -8.40 -26.95
N ALA A 221 -2.21 -7.39 -26.21
CA ALA A 221 -1.41 -6.32 -25.64
C ALA A 221 -1.44 -6.25 -24.11
N PHE A 222 -2.37 -6.95 -23.45
CA PHE A 222 -2.59 -6.88 -22.01
C PHE A 222 -1.88 -8.04 -21.27
N PRO A 223 -0.81 -7.78 -20.48
CA PRO A 223 -0.02 -8.85 -19.85
C PRO A 223 -0.66 -9.42 -18.55
N PHE A 224 -1.93 -9.10 -18.28
CA PHE A 224 -2.64 -9.51 -17.06
C PHE A 224 -3.87 -10.34 -17.40
N ARG A 225 -4.25 -11.24 -16.50
CA ARG A 225 -5.45 -12.05 -16.58
C ARG A 225 -6.55 -11.36 -15.80
N TYR A 226 -7.47 -10.70 -16.51
CA TYR A 226 -8.69 -10.17 -15.90
C TYR A 226 -9.78 -11.26 -15.87
N PRO A 227 -10.57 -11.39 -14.78
CA PRO A 227 -10.53 -10.62 -13.53
C PRO A 227 -9.56 -11.19 -12.47
N ASP A 228 -8.91 -12.32 -12.75
CA ASP A 228 -8.11 -13.08 -11.78
C ASP A 228 -7.03 -12.26 -11.08
N ASP A 229 -6.16 -11.57 -11.81
CA ASP A 229 -5.04 -10.82 -11.20
C ASP A 229 -5.52 -9.62 -10.38
N LEU A 230 -6.68 -9.03 -10.73
CA LEU A 230 -7.26 -7.88 -10.05
C LEU A 230 -7.85 -8.26 -8.69
N PHE A 231 -8.48 -9.44 -8.57
CA PHE A 231 -9.15 -9.85 -7.33
C PHE A 231 -8.40 -10.92 -6.53
N HIS A 232 -7.29 -11.47 -7.06
CA HIS A 232 -6.44 -12.38 -6.32
C HIS A 232 -5.60 -11.63 -5.28
N LEU A 233 -6.06 -11.66 -4.03
CA LEU A 233 -5.37 -11.08 -2.88
C LEU A 233 -4.47 -12.11 -2.19
N ASP A 234 -3.26 -11.72 -1.83
CA ASP A 234 -2.39 -12.47 -0.91
C ASP A 234 -1.41 -11.53 -0.19
N TYR A 235 -0.59 -12.07 0.70
CA TYR A 235 0.55 -11.38 1.28
C TYR A 235 1.52 -10.93 0.19
N LEU A 236 1.90 -9.65 0.23
CA LEU A 236 2.91 -9.03 -0.64
C LEU A 236 4.13 -9.95 -0.90
N PRO A 237 4.84 -10.49 0.12
CA PRO A 237 5.99 -11.33 -0.14
C PRO A 237 5.65 -12.62 -0.89
N ARG A 238 4.43 -13.16 -0.79
CA ARG A 238 4.04 -14.36 -1.56
C ARG A 238 3.90 -14.02 -3.04
N LEU A 239 3.13 -12.97 -3.35
CA LEU A 239 2.91 -12.55 -4.74
C LEU A 239 4.21 -12.15 -5.44
N LEU A 240 5.14 -11.50 -4.71
CA LEU A 240 6.47 -11.19 -5.25
C LEU A 240 7.35 -12.41 -5.55
N GLN A 241 7.06 -13.61 -5.02
CA GLN A 241 7.79 -14.82 -5.38
C GLN A 241 7.19 -15.53 -6.60
N GLU A 242 5.96 -15.17 -6.99
CA GLU A 242 5.27 -15.73 -8.16
C GLU A 242 5.58 -14.97 -9.45
N GLU A 243 6.04 -13.72 -9.33
CA GLU A 243 6.41 -12.82 -10.44
C GLU A 243 7.92 -12.79 -10.66
#